data_AF-X0RJ34-F1
#
_entry.id   AF-X0RJ34-F1
#
_cell.length_a   1.000
_cell.length_b   1.000
_cell.length_c   1.000
_cell.angle_alpha   90.00
_cell.angle_beta   90.00
_cell.angle_gamma   90.00
#
_symmetry.space_group_name_H-M   'P 1'
#
loop_
_entity.id
_entity.type
_entity.pdbx_description
1 polymer ?
#
loop_
_entity_poly.entity_id
_entity_poly.type
_entity_poly.pdbx_seq_one_letter_code
_entity_poly.pdbx_strand_id
1 'polypeptide(L)'
;MNKLEGISLWIILNLITVALMDIALFYQGTPAMKDATITKKFLTTEFWATLQWLFIIPASRIGNKFLSAPQLGLASFVYDFIGQVVTNIFWLKIPVTIDDWAAMIIILGAMYVSIYKIFG
;
A
#
# COMPACT_ATOMS: atom_id res chain seq x y z
N MET A 1 -19.57 -13.74 6.14
CA MET A 1 -18.70 -12.66 6.65
C MET A 1 -19.54 -11.41 6.76
N ASN A 2 -19.71 -10.90 7.97
CA ASN A 2 -20.44 -9.67 8.22
C ASN A 2 -19.67 -8.46 7.67
N LYS A 3 -20.35 -7.34 7.43
CA LYS A 3 -19.75 -6.14 6.81
C LYS A 3 -18.51 -5.66 7.59
N LEU A 4 -18.59 -5.65 8.93
CA LEU A 4 -17.49 -5.25 9.81
C LEU A 4 -16.29 -6.20 9.71
N GLU A 5 -16.52 -7.51 9.74
CA GLU A 5 -15.46 -8.51 9.57
C GLU A 5 -14.75 -8.34 8.22
N GLY A 6 -15.50 -8.05 7.16
CA GLY A 6 -14.93 -7.80 5.83
C GLY A 6 -14.08 -6.54 5.76
N ILE A 7 -14.50 -5.46 6.41
CA ILE A 7 -13.71 -4.22 6.49
C ILE A 7 -12.44 -4.46 7.31
N SER A 8 -12.54 -5.12 8.47
CA SER A 8 -11.38 -5.43 9.31
C SER A 8 -10.37 -6.30 8.57
N LEU A 9 -10.83 -7.37 7.92
CA LEU A 9 -9.96 -8.23 7.11
C LEU A 9 -9.32 -7.45 5.96
N TRP A 10 -10.09 -6.59 5.28
CA TRP A 10 -9.55 -5.73 4.22
C TRP A 10 -8.43 -4.81 4.71
N ILE A 11 -8.61 -4.16 5.85
CA ILE A 11 -7.57 -3.30 6.45
C ILE A 11 -6.31 -4.12 6.74
N ILE A 12 -6.45 -5.28 7.38
CA ILE A 12 -5.32 -6.15 7.73
C ILE A 12 -4.55 -6.58 6.47
N LEU A 13 -5.25 -6.99 5.41
CA LEU A 13 -4.60 -7.42 4.17
C LEU A 13 -3.83 -6.29 3.48
N ASN A 14 -4.35 -5.05 3.49
CA ASN A 14 -3.64 -3.90 2.95
C ASN A 14 -2.40 -3.55 3.79
N LEU A 15 -2.50 -3.60 5.12
CA LEU A 15 -1.34 -3.38 5.99
C LEU A 15 -0.22 -4.40 5.76
N ILE A 16 -0.57 -5.68 5.58
CA ILE A 16 0.39 -6.73 5.21
C ILE A 16 1.01 -6.43 3.84
N THR A 17 0.20 -6.01 2.87
CA THR A 17 0.65 -5.68 1.50
C THR A 17 1.70 -4.58 1.50
N VAL A 18 1.48 -3.49 2.25
CA VAL A 18 2.44 -2.39 2.36
C VAL A 18 3.68 -2.80 3.13
N ALA A 19 3.52 -3.52 4.25
CA ALA A 19 4.68 -4.01 5.01
C ALA A 19 5.60 -4.91 4.16
N LEU A 20 5.02 -5.78 3.34
CA LEU A 20 5.78 -6.62 2.40
C LEU A 20 6.49 -5.79 1.33
N MET A 21 5.84 -4.75 0.81
CA MET A 21 6.44 -3.82 -0.15
C MET A 21 7.65 -3.11 0.44
N ASP A 22 7.50 -2.54 1.63
CA ASP A 22 8.57 -1.82 2.33
C ASP A 22 9.74 -2.76 2.62
N ILE A 23 9.47 -3.96 3.15
CA ILE A 23 10.52 -4.97 3.41
C ILE A 23 11.25 -5.32 2.11
N ALA A 24 10.52 -5.54 1.01
CA ALA A 24 11.12 -5.85 -0.28
C ALA A 24 12.03 -4.71 -0.76
N LEU A 25 11.56 -3.46 -0.65
CA LEU A 25 12.31 -2.27 -1.04
C LEU A 25 13.59 -2.10 -0.20
N PHE A 26 13.50 -2.21 1.12
CA PHE A 26 14.67 -2.12 1.99
C PHE A 26 15.63 -3.29 1.80
N TYR A 27 15.12 -4.50 1.56
CA TYR A 27 15.96 -5.67 1.30
C TYR A 27 16.84 -5.45 0.06
N GLN A 28 16.29 -4.85 -1.01
CA GLN A 28 17.06 -4.49 -2.20
C GLN A 28 18.13 -3.42 -1.93
N GLY A 29 17.93 -2.58 -0.91
CA GLY A 29 18.90 -1.57 -0.46
C GLY A 29 20.04 -2.13 0.41
N THR A 30 19.98 -3.40 0.84
CA THR A 30 21.04 -3.99 1.68
C THR A 30 22.36 -4.17 0.91
N PRO A 31 23.53 -4.14 1.58
CA PRO A 31 24.82 -4.40 0.92
C PRO A 31 24.85 -5.74 0.17
N ALA A 32 24.23 -6.77 0.73
CA ALA A 32 24.15 -8.10 0.14
C ALA A 32 23.38 -8.13 -1.20
N MET A 33 22.41 -7.24 -1.37
CA MET A 33 21.65 -7.12 -2.61
C MET A 33 22.24 -6.10 -3.56
N LYS A 34 22.89 -5.04 -3.06
CA LYS A 34 23.56 -4.03 -3.89
C LYS A 34 24.58 -4.67 -4.84
N ASP A 35 25.40 -5.58 -4.30
CA ASP A 35 26.48 -6.27 -5.04
C ASP A 35 26.04 -7.60 -5.67
N ALA A 36 24.75 -7.96 -5.54
CA ALA A 36 24.22 -9.19 -6.12
C ALA A 36 24.12 -9.13 -7.65
N THR A 37 24.22 -10.29 -8.29
CA THR A 37 23.97 -10.45 -9.73
C THR A 37 22.53 -10.07 -10.09
N ILE A 38 22.31 -9.66 -11.34
CA ILE A 38 20.99 -9.28 -11.85
C ILE A 38 19.97 -10.40 -11.64
N THR A 39 20.36 -11.65 -11.89
CA THR A 39 19.49 -12.82 -11.69
C THR A 39 19.00 -12.93 -10.25
N LYS A 40 19.89 -12.73 -9.27
CA LYS A 40 19.53 -12.80 -7.85
C LYS A 40 18.60 -11.64 -7.47
N LYS A 41 18.86 -10.42 -7.96
CA LYS A 41 17.98 -9.26 -7.78
C LYS A 41 16.58 -9.53 -8.32
N PHE A 42 16.50 -10.03 -9.55
CA PHE A 42 15.26 -10.36 -10.24
C PHE A 42 14.46 -11.42 -9.47
N LEU A 43 15.06 -12.57 -9.15
CA LEU A 43 14.38 -13.64 -8.42
C LEU A 43 13.88 -13.19 -7.04
N THR A 44 14.64 -12.33 -6.37
CA THR A 44 14.23 -11.79 -5.07
C THR A 44 13.04 -10.83 -5.24
N THR A 45 13.08 -9.94 -6.24
CA THR A 45 11.93 -9.06 -6.55
C THR A 45 10.69 -9.87 -6.90
N GLU A 46 10.83 -10.89 -7.75
CA GLU A 46 9.72 -11.77 -8.13
C GLU A 46 9.15 -12.53 -6.92
N PHE A 47 10.00 -13.00 -6.01
CA PHE A 47 9.57 -13.66 -4.78
C PHE A 47 8.70 -12.73 -3.92
N TRP A 48 9.19 -11.51 -3.65
CA TRP A 48 8.45 -10.53 -2.86
C TRP A 48 7.17 -10.08 -3.54
N ALA A 49 7.22 -9.81 -4.85
CA ALA A 49 6.04 -9.44 -5.64
C ALA A 49 4.99 -10.56 -5.62
N THR A 50 5.39 -11.82 -5.83
CA THR A 50 4.50 -12.98 -5.76
C THR A 50 3.84 -13.10 -4.39
N LEU A 51 4.62 -12.94 -3.32
CA LEU A 51 4.10 -12.98 -1.95
C LEU A 51 3.10 -11.84 -1.70
N GLN A 52 3.42 -10.62 -2.17
CA GLN A 52 2.52 -9.48 -2.10
C GLN A 52 1.21 -9.73 -2.86
N TRP A 53 1.28 -10.36 -4.04
CA TRP A 53 0.12 -10.71 -4.86
C TRP A 53 -0.89 -11.60 -4.11
N LEU A 54 -0.42 -12.48 -3.22
CA LEU A 54 -1.29 -13.33 -2.40
C LEU A 54 -2.19 -12.54 -1.45
N PHE A 55 -1.80 -11.33 -1.05
CA PHE A 55 -2.57 -10.47 -0.15
C PHE A 55 -3.33 -9.36 -0.88
N ILE A 56 -2.74 -8.78 -1.93
CA ILE A 56 -3.37 -7.69 -2.68
C ILE A 56 -4.63 -8.17 -3.44
N ILE A 57 -4.62 -9.37 -4.03
CA ILE A 57 -5.78 -9.92 -4.77
C ILE A 57 -7.00 -10.08 -3.86
N PRO A 58 -6.91 -10.78 -2.71
CA PRO A 58 -8.04 -10.86 -1.80
C PRO A 58 -8.40 -9.50 -1.21
N ALA A 59 -7.44 -8.60 -0.93
CA ALA A 59 -7.73 -7.25 -0.49
C ALA A 59 -8.59 -6.49 -1.52
N SER A 60 -8.20 -6.46 -2.80
CA SER A 60 -8.98 -5.80 -3.84
C SER A 60 -10.36 -6.41 -4.01
N ARG A 61 -10.48 -7.75 -3.97
CA ARG A 61 -11.78 -8.45 -4.07
C ARG A 61 -12.71 -8.14 -2.91
N ILE A 62 -12.19 -8.05 -1.69
CA ILE A 62 -12.99 -7.72 -0.51
C ILE A 62 -13.37 -6.24 -0.53
N GLY A 63 -12.42 -5.34 -0.86
CA GLY A 63 -12.67 -3.90 -0.93
C GLY A 63 -13.73 -3.52 -1.95
N ASN A 64 -13.74 -4.17 -3.11
CA ASN A 64 -14.77 -3.98 -4.14
C ASN A 64 -16.21 -4.32 -3.69
N LYS A 65 -16.40 -4.95 -2.52
CA LYS A 65 -17.74 -5.20 -1.96
C LYS A 65 -18.34 -3.98 -1.28
N PHE A 66 -17.54 -2.98 -0.92
CA PHE A 66 -17.99 -1.80 -0.17
C PHE A 66 -17.35 -0.47 -0.58
N LEU A 67 -16.37 -0.48 -1.48
CA LEU A 67 -15.78 0.71 -2.11
C LEU A 67 -16.02 0.67 -3.62
N SER A 68 -16.14 1.84 -4.24
CA SER A 68 -16.08 1.97 -5.70
C SER A 68 -14.66 1.74 -6.22
N ALA A 69 -14.50 1.46 -7.53
CA ALA A 69 -13.18 1.28 -8.12
C ALA A 69 -12.25 2.52 -7.95
N PRO A 70 -12.74 3.78 -8.12
CA PRO A 70 -11.95 4.96 -7.79
C PRO A 70 -11.54 5.03 -6.32
N GLN A 71 -12.45 4.69 -5.39
CA GLN A 71 -12.13 4.68 -3.96
C GLN A 71 -11.10 3.62 -3.60
N LEU A 72 -11.17 2.44 -4.21
CA LEU A 72 -10.20 1.38 -4.00
C LEU A 72 -8.80 1.81 -4.49
N GLY A 73 -8.74 2.46 -5.65
CA GLY A 73 -7.50 3.04 -6.17
C GLY A 73 -6.93 4.12 -5.23
N LEU A 74 -7.77 5.07 -4.80
CA LEU A 74 -7.35 6.13 -3.88
C LEU A 74 -6.93 5.58 -2.51
N ALA A 75 -7.59 4.53 -2.02
CA ALA A 75 -7.23 3.88 -0.76
C ALA A 75 -5.81 3.30 -0.79
N SER A 76 -5.32 2.81 -1.94
CA SER A 76 -3.95 2.29 -2.06
C SER A 76 -2.91 3.35 -1.69
N PHE A 77 -3.08 4.59 -2.17
CA PHE A 77 -2.19 5.71 -1.81
C PHE A 77 -2.23 6.05 -0.32
N VAL A 78 -3.39 5.90 0.34
CA VAL A 78 -3.49 6.10 1.78
C VAL A 78 -2.66 5.06 2.54
N TYR A 79 -2.72 3.79 2.12
CA TYR A 79 -1.91 2.74 2.73
C TYR A 79 -0.42 2.92 2.45
N ASP A 80 -0.03 3.29 1.23
CA ASP A 80 1.36 3.59 0.89
C ASP A 80 1.91 4.76 1.74
N PHE A 81 1.10 5.80 1.95
CA PHE A 81 1.48 6.89 2.84
C PHE A 81 1.63 6.44 4.30
N ILE A 82 0.78 5.54 4.80
CA ILE A 82 0.97 4.95 6.13
C ILE A 82 2.33 4.23 6.20
N GLY A 83 2.68 3.43 5.18
CA GLY A 83 3.99 2.81 5.05
C GLY A 83 5.12 3.83 5.06
N GLN A 84 5.01 4.89 4.26
CA GLN A 84 5.96 6.00 4.23
C GLN A 84 6.12 6.67 5.60
N VAL A 85 5.04 6.98 6.31
CA VAL A 85 5.10 7.59 7.63
C VAL A 85 5.85 6.68 8.61
N VAL A 86 5.52 5.39 8.62
CA VAL A 86 6.18 4.41 9.50
C VAL A 86 7.66 4.28 9.15
N THR A 87 7.99 4.10 7.87
CA THR A 87 9.37 3.89 7.42
C THR A 87 10.22 5.15 7.59
N ASN A 88 9.68 6.33 7.28
CA ASN A 88 10.38 7.60 7.45
C ASN A 88 10.67 7.89 8.92
N ILE A 89 9.69 7.73 9.81
CA ILE A 89 9.86 8.04 11.24
C ILE A 89 10.74 7.00 11.92
N PHE A 90 10.44 5.71 11.77
CA PHE A 90 11.05 4.66 12.57
C PHE A 90 12.30 4.05 11.93
N TRP A 91 12.37 3.98 10.60
CA TRP A 91 13.45 3.28 9.90
C TRP A 91 14.51 4.26 9.38
N LEU A 92 14.09 5.24 8.57
CA LEU A 92 14.97 6.17 7.88
C LEU A 92 15.33 7.40 8.72
N LYS A 93 14.53 7.73 9.74
CA LYS A 93 14.67 8.92 10.59
C LYS A 93 14.71 10.22 9.79
N ILE A 94 13.89 10.28 8.75
CA ILE A 94 13.71 11.47 7.90
C ILE A 94 12.32 12.08 8.13
N PRO A 95 12.15 13.40 8.01
CA PRO A 95 10.85 14.02 8.15
C PRO A 95 9.93 13.65 6.99
N VAL A 96 8.64 13.43 7.29
CA VAL A 96 7.57 13.40 6.28
C VAL A 96 7.26 14.85 5.91
N THR A 97 7.31 15.16 4.62
CA THR A 97 7.27 16.56 4.17
C THR A 97 5.83 17.09 4.12
N ILE A 98 5.67 18.42 4.10
CA ILE A 98 4.36 19.06 4.15
C ILE A 98 3.50 18.74 2.92
N ASP A 99 4.14 18.57 1.77
CA ASP A 99 3.52 18.15 0.52
C ASP A 99 2.95 16.73 0.62
N ASP A 100 3.61 15.80 1.32
CA ASP A 100 3.06 14.46 1.57
C ASP A 100 1.74 14.55 2.38
N TRP A 101 1.72 15.34 3.45
CA TRP A 101 0.52 15.56 4.27
C TRP A 101 -0.60 16.25 3.50
N ALA A 102 -0.26 17.27 2.70
CA ALA A 102 -1.22 17.97 1.86
C ALA A 102 -1.85 17.04 0.82
N ALA A 103 -1.05 16.18 0.18
CA ALA A 103 -1.53 15.18 -0.76
C ALA A 103 -2.55 14.23 -0.09
N MET A 104 -2.31 13.81 1.16
CA MET A 104 -3.26 12.95 1.87
C MET A 104 -4.59 13.61 2.15
N ILE A 105 -4.60 14.89 2.53
CA ILE A 105 -5.84 15.64 2.73
C ILE A 105 -6.63 15.70 1.41
N ILE A 106 -5.95 15.94 0.29
CA ILE A 106 -6.57 15.98 -1.04
C ILE A 106 -7.13 14.61 -1.42
N ILE A 107 -6.39 13.52 -1.20
CA ILE A 107 -6.83 12.15 -1.52
C ILE A 107 -8.05 11.76 -0.68
N LEU A 108 -8.05 12.03 0.62
CA LEU A 108 -9.20 11.77 1.49
C LEU A 108 -10.42 12.59 1.08
N GLY A 109 -10.22 13.85 0.69
CA GLY A 109 -11.26 14.69 0.10
C GLY A 109 -11.81 14.12 -1.20
N ALA A 110 -10.95 13.66 -2.11
CA ALA A 110 -11.33 13.02 -3.36
C ALA A 110 -12.11 11.72 -3.13
N MET A 111 -11.71 10.90 -2.15
CA MET A 111 -12.44 9.70 -1.74
C MET A 111 -13.84 10.03 -1.25
N TYR A 112 -14.01 11.09 -0.46
CA TYR A 112 -15.32 11.57 -0.01
C TYR A 112 -16.17 12.07 -1.18
N VAL A 113 -15.60 12.90 -2.06
CA VAL A 113 -16.31 13.43 -3.24
C VAL A 113 -16.71 12.30 -4.19
N SER A 114 -15.88 11.27 -4.36
CA SER A 114 -16.16 10.14 -5.25
C SER A 114 -17.36 9.27 -4.84
N ILE A 115 -17.90 9.47 -3.62
CA ILE A 115 -19.18 8.89 -3.20
C ILE A 115 -20.34 9.50 -4.02
N TYR A 116 -20.23 10.79 -4.32
CA TYR A 116 -21.21 11.49 -5.12
C TYR A 116 -20.95 11.15 -6.59
N LYS A 117 -21.90 10.43 -7.21
CA LYS A 117 -21.94 10.25 -8.67
C LYS A 117 -22.21 11.62 -9.33
N ILE A 118 -21.20 12.48 -9.40
CA ILE A 118 -21.33 13.81 -10.03
C ILE A 118 -21.43 13.66 -11.55
N PHE A 119 -20.86 12.59 -12.11
CA PHE A 119 -21.05 12.18 -13.49
C PHE A 119 -21.48 10.71 -13.47
N GLY A 120 -22.76 10.47 -13.76
CA GLY A 120 -23.39 9.15 -13.74
C GLY A 120 -22.81 8.20 -14.78
#